data_AF-A0AAU5UDH6-F1
#
_entry.id   AF-A0AAU5UDH6-F1
#
_cell.length_a   1.000
_cell.length_b   1.000
_cell.length_c   1.000
_cell.angle_alpha   90.00
_cell.angle_beta   90.00
_cell.angle_gamma   90.00
#
_symmetry.space_group_name_H-M   'P 1'
#
loop_
_entity.id
_entity.type
_entity.pdbx_description
1 polymer ?
#
loop_
_entity_poly.entity_id
_entity_poly.type
_entity_poly.pdbx_seq_one_letter_code
_entity_poly.pdbx_strand_id
1 'polypeptide(L)'
;MRHFRSRETVESALRMSDEGVPDRVNAEIHGVALQTIRTWRRRYQRDGWIRVGSGYPASPCPRCDSADLDEAAYALLLGWYLGDGSIARARRGVFTLQIINDARYVDLIREIAETIKRVKPNASPCLRGGGGAVRVEARWKHWPCLFPQHGPGRKHLRKIELEGWQREIVAKYPEQLLRGLFHSDGCRFVNWASKPATGKRYYYVRYMFSNESDDIRKILTDALDLLGIGWRRPRRNVIAVSRKEAVSVLDGFVGAKG
;
A
#
# COMPACT_ATOMS: atom_id res chain seq x y z
N MET A 1 -24.45 6.48 44.18
CA MET A 1 -23.27 5.58 44.35
C MET A 1 -22.72 5.20 42.99
N ARG A 2 -21.48 5.57 42.65
CA ARG A 2 -20.78 5.00 41.49
C ARG A 2 -20.36 3.58 41.89
N HIS A 3 -21.05 2.56 41.38
CA HIS A 3 -20.58 1.18 41.50
C HIS A 3 -19.26 1.05 40.75
N PHE A 4 -18.14 1.12 41.47
CA PHE A 4 -16.84 0.78 40.94
C PHE A 4 -16.81 -0.75 40.82
N ARG A 5 -16.84 -1.25 39.58
CA ARG A 5 -16.70 -2.68 39.30
C ARG A 5 -15.23 -2.95 39.00
N SER A 6 -14.74 -4.11 39.42
CA SER A 6 -13.35 -4.48 39.16
C SER A 6 -13.09 -4.54 37.65
N ARG A 7 -11.86 -4.20 37.27
CA ARG A 7 -11.43 -4.20 35.87
C ARG A 7 -11.60 -5.58 35.23
N GLU A 8 -11.34 -6.63 35.99
CA GLU A 8 -11.52 -8.03 35.61
C GLU A 8 -12.97 -8.36 35.23
N THR A 9 -13.96 -7.87 36.00
CA THR A 9 -15.38 -8.06 35.65
C THR A 9 -15.74 -7.37 34.34
N VAL A 10 -15.20 -6.16 34.11
CA VAL A 10 -15.46 -5.42 32.85
C VAL A 10 -14.83 -6.14 31.66
N GLU A 11 -13.59 -6.63 31.81
CA GLU A 11 -12.86 -7.34 30.75
C GLU A 11 -13.53 -8.68 30.41
N SER A 12 -13.95 -9.46 31.41
CA SER A 12 -14.68 -10.71 31.16
C SER A 12 -16.03 -10.49 30.49
N ALA A 13 -16.77 -9.46 30.90
CA ALA A 13 -18.07 -9.13 30.28
C ALA A 13 -17.93 -8.70 28.82
N LEU A 14 -16.88 -7.95 28.49
CA LEU A 14 -16.59 -7.56 27.11
C LEU A 14 -16.18 -8.77 26.27
N ARG A 15 -15.37 -9.70 26.80
CA ARG A 15 -15.02 -10.97 26.12
C ARG A 15 -16.26 -11.79 25.74
N MET A 16 -17.21 -11.96 26.67
CA MET A 16 -18.46 -12.66 26.38
C MET A 16 -19.31 -11.95 25.32
N SER A 17 -19.31 -10.61 25.29
CA SER A 17 -19.98 -9.86 24.22
C SER A 17 -19.33 -10.10 22.86
N ASP A 18 -18.00 -10.25 22.82
CA ASP A 18 -17.24 -10.53 21.60
C ASP A 18 -17.44 -11.98 21.11
N GLU A 19 -17.67 -12.93 22.02
CA GLU A 19 -18.05 -14.34 21.74
C GLU A 19 -19.51 -14.50 21.29
N GLY A 20 -20.27 -13.41 21.18
CA GLY A 20 -21.66 -13.41 20.74
C GLY A 20 -22.68 -13.76 21.82
N VAL A 21 -22.29 -13.80 23.10
CA VAL A 21 -23.20 -14.03 24.22
C VAL A 21 -24.22 -12.87 24.28
N PRO A 22 -25.54 -13.15 24.32
CA PRO A 22 -26.56 -12.12 24.41
C PRO A 22 -26.36 -11.24 25.65
N ASP A 23 -26.50 -9.91 25.49
CA ASP A 23 -26.27 -8.92 26.57
C ASP A 23 -27.03 -9.27 27.87
N ARG A 24 -28.21 -9.90 27.78
CA ARG A 24 -29.03 -10.32 28.93
C ARG A 24 -28.38 -11.46 29.72
N VAL A 25 -27.86 -12.46 29.03
CA VAL A 25 -27.15 -13.60 29.62
C VAL A 25 -25.83 -13.14 30.23
N ASN A 26 -25.12 -12.26 29.52
CA ASN A 26 -23.89 -11.63 29.99
C ASN A 26 -24.13 -10.81 31.27
N ALA A 27 -25.19 -10.01 31.30
CA ALA A 27 -25.59 -9.22 32.47
C ALA A 27 -25.88 -10.10 33.70
N GLU A 28 -26.55 -11.24 33.50
CA GLU A 28 -26.86 -12.22 34.54
C GLU A 28 -25.59 -12.88 35.09
N ILE A 29 -24.72 -13.39 34.21
CA ILE A 29 -23.43 -14.00 34.58
C ILE A 29 -22.57 -13.04 35.41
N HIS A 30 -22.54 -11.77 35.04
CA HIS A 30 -21.72 -10.77 35.70
C HIS A 30 -22.42 -10.03 36.85
N GLY A 31 -23.67 -10.39 37.19
CA GLY A 31 -24.42 -9.77 38.28
C GLY A 31 -24.59 -8.25 38.11
N VAL A 32 -24.77 -7.79 36.87
CA VAL A 32 -24.92 -6.37 36.53
C VAL A 32 -26.19 -6.10 35.75
N ALA A 33 -26.66 -4.84 35.75
CA ALA A 33 -27.76 -4.45 34.90
C ALA A 33 -27.39 -4.54 33.40
N LEU A 34 -28.36 -4.90 32.55
CA LEU A 34 -28.22 -4.93 31.08
C LEU A 34 -27.62 -3.63 30.51
N GLN A 35 -28.06 -2.49 31.05
CA GLN A 35 -27.61 -1.18 30.60
C GLN A 35 -26.13 -0.91 30.94
N THR A 36 -25.58 -1.60 31.93
CA THR A 36 -24.16 -1.57 32.30
C THR A 36 -23.31 -2.23 31.21
N ILE A 37 -23.70 -3.43 30.74
CA ILE A 37 -23.05 -4.13 29.61
C ILE A 37 -23.05 -3.24 28.36
N ARG A 38 -24.21 -2.67 28.01
CA ARG A 38 -24.33 -1.74 26.86
C ARG A 38 -23.48 -0.48 27.01
N THR A 39 -23.32 0.02 28.23
CA THR A 39 -22.52 1.22 28.51
C THR A 39 -21.02 0.89 28.44
N TRP A 40 -20.59 -0.26 28.94
CA TRP A 40 -19.23 -0.76 28.76
C TRP A 40 -18.90 -0.96 27.29
N ARG A 41 -19.78 -1.58 26.50
CA ARG A 41 -19.60 -1.73 25.04
C ARG A 41 -19.47 -0.38 24.32
N ARG A 42 -20.33 0.60 24.62
CA ARG A 42 -20.25 1.94 24.03
C ARG A 42 -18.98 2.69 24.42
N ARG A 43 -18.57 2.58 25.69
CA ARG A 43 -17.36 3.22 26.21
C ARG A 43 -16.09 2.56 25.67
N TYR A 44 -16.07 1.24 25.54
CA TYR A 44 -15.06 0.42 24.86
C TYR A 44 -14.91 0.82 23.38
N GLN A 45 -16.04 0.97 22.66
CA GLN A 45 -16.05 1.47 21.28
C GLN A 45 -15.55 2.91 21.15
N ARG A 46 -15.71 3.76 22.16
CA ARG A 46 -15.29 5.18 22.16
C ARG A 46 -13.84 5.38 22.60
N ASP A 47 -13.39 4.63 23.59
CA ASP A 47 -12.11 4.83 24.25
C ASP A 47 -10.98 3.97 23.62
N GLY A 48 -11.31 3.08 22.68
CA GLY A 48 -10.31 2.47 21.78
C GLY A 48 -9.43 1.40 22.40
N TRP A 49 -9.89 0.78 23.48
CA TRP A 49 -9.24 -0.36 24.12
C TRP A 49 -9.02 -1.48 23.11
N ILE A 50 -7.81 -2.05 23.14
CA ILE A 50 -7.33 -3.00 22.13
C ILE A 50 -8.23 -4.23 22.16
N ARG A 51 -8.75 -4.57 20.99
CA ARG A 51 -9.52 -5.79 20.75
C ARG A 51 -8.57 -6.98 20.92
N VAL A 52 -8.75 -7.76 21.98
CA VAL A 52 -8.37 -9.18 21.97
C VAL A 52 -9.67 -9.92 21.70
N GLY A 53 -9.92 -10.32 20.45
CA GLY A 53 -11.07 -11.19 20.14
C GLY A 53 -12.14 -10.69 19.17
N SER A 54 -11.97 -9.58 18.45
CA SER A 54 -12.97 -9.20 17.44
C SER A 54 -12.82 -9.93 16.10
N GLY A 55 -13.08 -11.24 16.07
CA GLY A 55 -13.51 -11.99 14.89
C GLY A 55 -12.67 -11.96 13.59
N TYR A 56 -11.57 -11.22 13.53
CA TYR A 56 -10.52 -11.30 12.53
C TYR A 56 -9.22 -11.17 13.31
N PRO A 57 -8.29 -12.15 13.25
CA PRO A 57 -6.99 -11.97 13.84
C PRO A 57 -6.41 -10.67 13.28
N ALA A 58 -5.89 -9.80 14.14
CA ALA A 58 -5.12 -8.66 13.69
C ALA A 58 -4.05 -9.22 12.75
N SER A 59 -4.05 -8.81 11.48
CA SER A 59 -3.07 -9.29 10.51
C SER A 59 -1.69 -9.12 11.13
N PRO A 60 -0.98 -10.22 11.42
CA PRO A 60 0.29 -10.13 12.12
C PRO A 60 1.28 -9.40 11.22
N CYS A 61 2.11 -8.58 11.83
CA CYS A 61 3.09 -7.77 11.13
C CYS A 61 4.33 -8.61 10.84
N PRO A 62 4.78 -8.72 9.58
CA PRO A 62 6.03 -9.40 9.25
C PRO A 62 7.26 -8.83 9.96
N ARG A 63 7.19 -7.58 10.42
CA ARG A 63 8.28 -6.87 11.09
C ARG A 63 8.23 -6.97 12.60
N CYS A 64 7.04 -7.00 13.20
CA CYS A 64 6.87 -6.99 14.65
C CYS A 64 6.63 -8.38 15.21
N ASP A 65 5.94 -9.23 14.44
CA ASP A 65 5.41 -10.52 14.86
C ASP A 65 6.04 -11.68 14.07
N SER A 66 7.06 -11.40 13.26
CA SER A 66 7.76 -12.38 12.39
C SER A 66 6.81 -13.20 11.50
N ALA A 67 5.71 -12.59 11.07
CA ALA A 67 4.78 -13.20 10.13
C ALA A 67 5.35 -13.26 8.71
N ASP A 68 4.79 -14.16 7.90
CA ASP A 68 5.14 -14.26 6.49
C ASP A 68 4.73 -13.00 5.72
N LEU A 69 5.61 -12.54 4.84
CA LEU A 69 5.34 -11.48 3.87
C LEU A 69 5.40 -12.07 2.47
N ASP A 70 4.34 -11.83 1.68
CA ASP A 70 4.40 -12.05 0.23
C ASP A 70 5.34 -11.00 -0.38
N GLU A 71 6.62 -11.35 -0.50
CA GLU A 71 7.70 -10.46 -0.94
C GLU A 71 7.45 -9.90 -2.36
N ALA A 72 6.92 -10.72 -3.27
CA ALA A 72 6.62 -10.30 -4.64
C ALA A 72 5.48 -9.28 -4.67
N ALA A 73 4.39 -9.55 -3.94
CA ALA A 73 3.29 -8.59 -3.81
C ALA A 73 3.74 -7.31 -3.09
N TYR A 74 4.63 -7.43 -2.11
CA TYR A 74 5.22 -6.29 -1.41
C TYR A 74 6.05 -5.43 -2.35
N ALA A 75 6.91 -6.01 -3.19
CA ALA A 75 7.70 -5.27 -4.17
C ALA A 75 6.80 -4.49 -5.15
N LEU A 76 5.72 -5.11 -5.64
CA LEU A 76 4.72 -4.44 -6.47
C LEU A 76 4.04 -3.28 -5.73
N LEU A 77 3.58 -3.52 -4.50
CA LEU A 77 2.92 -2.50 -3.68
C LEU A 77 3.88 -1.36 -3.31
N LEU A 78 5.16 -1.65 -3.13
CA LEU A 78 6.19 -0.65 -2.88
C LEU A 78 6.34 0.28 -4.07
N GLY A 79 6.33 -0.24 -5.31
CA GLY A 79 6.34 0.60 -6.51
C GLY A 79 5.14 1.54 -6.57
N TRP A 80 3.93 1.00 -6.36
CA TRP A 80 2.71 1.80 -6.24
C TRP A 80 2.78 2.85 -5.12
N TYR A 81 3.30 2.44 -3.95
CA TYR A 81 3.44 3.32 -2.80
C TYR A 81 4.38 4.48 -3.09
N LEU A 82 5.52 4.23 -3.76
CA LEU A 82 6.52 5.24 -4.03
C LEU A 82 6.03 6.29 -5.03
N GLY A 83 5.25 5.91 -6.05
CA GLY A 83 4.64 6.90 -6.94
C GLY A 83 3.37 7.52 -6.36
N ASP A 84 2.24 6.85 -6.55
CA ASP A 84 0.90 7.39 -6.27
C ASP A 84 0.37 7.10 -4.86
N GLY A 85 1.13 6.38 -4.04
CA GLY A 85 0.71 6.03 -2.70
C GLY A 85 0.95 7.09 -1.63
N SER A 86 0.19 7.02 -0.55
CA SER A 86 0.45 7.76 0.67
C SER A 86 -0.03 6.99 1.89
N ILE A 87 0.57 7.29 3.04
CA ILE A 87 0.11 6.77 4.32
C ILE A 87 -0.31 7.94 5.19
N ALA A 88 -1.55 7.91 5.66
CA ALA A 88 -2.12 8.94 6.52
C ALA A 88 -2.43 8.38 7.91
N ARG A 89 -2.13 9.15 8.96
CA ARG A 89 -2.48 8.81 10.34
C ARG A 89 -3.98 8.98 10.56
N ALA A 90 -4.64 7.96 11.09
CA ALA A 90 -6.03 7.97 11.51
C ALA A 90 -6.14 7.97 13.04
N ARG A 91 -7.38 7.95 13.56
CA ARG A 91 -7.64 7.89 15.01
C ARG A 91 -7.07 6.59 15.61
N ARG A 92 -6.72 6.63 16.91
CA ARG A 92 -6.26 5.47 17.69
C ARG A 92 -4.98 4.80 17.17
N GLY A 93 -4.06 5.59 16.61
CA GLY A 93 -2.77 5.09 16.12
C GLY A 93 -2.88 4.16 14.91
N VAL A 94 -4.01 4.14 14.21
CA VAL A 94 -4.18 3.40 12.96
C VAL A 94 -3.64 4.22 11.80
N PHE A 95 -3.07 3.58 10.79
CA PHE A 95 -2.64 4.22 9.56
C PHE A 95 -3.51 3.74 8.39
N THR A 96 -3.72 4.62 7.41
CA THR A 96 -4.43 4.30 6.17
C THR A 96 -3.44 4.41 5.02
N LEU A 97 -3.12 3.29 4.38
CA LEU A 97 -2.47 3.28 3.07
C LEU A 97 -3.52 3.67 2.03
N GLN A 98 -3.18 4.58 1.15
CA GLN A 98 -4.03 5.07 0.05
C GLN A 98 -3.20 5.03 -1.22
N ILE A 99 -3.67 4.34 -2.26
CA ILE A 99 -3.12 4.41 -3.61
C ILE A 99 -4.17 5.08 -4.49
N ILE A 100 -3.80 6.15 -5.19
CA ILE A 100 -4.70 6.87 -6.11
C ILE A 100 -4.41 6.40 -7.53
N ASN A 101 -5.44 6.13 -8.32
CA ASN A 101 -5.29 5.86 -9.75
C ASN A 101 -6.47 6.46 -10.53
N ASP A 102 -6.29 6.68 -11.83
CA ASP A 102 -7.37 7.15 -12.71
C ASP A 102 -8.50 6.10 -12.77
N ALA A 103 -9.74 6.56 -12.70
CA ALA A 103 -10.92 5.71 -12.70
C ALA A 103 -11.06 4.85 -13.97
N ARG A 104 -10.44 5.25 -15.08
CA ARG A 104 -10.45 4.48 -16.33
C ARG A 104 -9.69 3.16 -16.25
N TYR A 105 -8.70 3.06 -15.36
CA TYR A 105 -7.81 1.90 -15.23
C TYR A 105 -8.38 0.87 -14.25
N VAL A 106 -9.53 0.29 -14.60
CA VAL A 106 -10.30 -0.60 -13.72
C VAL A 106 -9.51 -1.84 -13.30
N ASP A 107 -8.72 -2.43 -14.22
CA ASP A 107 -7.93 -3.61 -13.93
C ASP A 107 -6.75 -3.31 -13.01
N LEU A 108 -6.11 -2.15 -13.17
CA LEU A 108 -5.06 -1.71 -12.23
C LEU A 108 -5.63 -1.43 -10.83
N ILE A 109 -6.85 -0.87 -10.74
CA ILE A 109 -7.53 -0.67 -9.47
C ILE A 109 -7.79 -2.02 -8.76
N ARG A 110 -8.21 -3.05 -9.50
CA ARG A 110 -8.36 -4.42 -8.97
C ARG A 110 -7.02 -5.02 -8.56
N GLU A 111 -5.98 -4.89 -9.38
CA GLU A 111 -4.63 -5.37 -9.08
C GLU A 111 -4.09 -4.74 -7.79
N ILE A 112 -4.24 -3.43 -7.60
CA ILE A 112 -3.84 -2.75 -6.36
C ILE A 112 -4.58 -3.35 -5.15
N ALA A 113 -5.90 -3.54 -5.25
CA ALA A 113 -6.69 -4.10 -4.15
C ALA A 113 -6.24 -5.53 -3.80
N GLU A 114 -6.01 -6.39 -4.79
CA GLU A 114 -5.52 -7.76 -4.56
C GLU A 114 -4.09 -7.78 -4.02
N THR A 115 -3.22 -6.90 -4.52
CA THR A 115 -1.85 -6.75 -4.01
C THR A 115 -1.85 -6.36 -2.52
N ILE A 116 -2.72 -5.43 -2.12
CA ILE A 116 -2.87 -5.05 -0.70
C ILE A 116 -3.33 -6.24 0.15
N LYS A 117 -4.24 -7.09 -0.34
CA LYS A 117 -4.71 -8.29 0.39
C LYS A 117 -3.60 -9.33 0.56
N ARG A 118 -2.72 -9.48 -0.43
CA ARG A 118 -1.57 -10.39 -0.35
C ARG A 118 -0.52 -9.89 0.66
N VAL A 119 -0.24 -8.58 0.68
CA VAL A 119 0.71 -7.98 1.63
C VAL A 119 0.16 -7.94 3.06
N LYS A 120 -1.15 -7.70 3.21
CA LYS A 120 -1.85 -7.72 4.50
C LYS A 120 -2.98 -8.76 4.43
N PRO A 121 -2.72 -10.01 4.84
CA PRO A 121 -3.75 -11.05 4.93
C PRO A 121 -4.96 -10.53 5.72
N ASN A 122 -6.20 -10.81 5.30
CA ASN A 122 -7.43 -10.24 5.89
C ASN A 122 -7.58 -8.71 5.73
N ALA A 123 -6.88 -8.07 4.79
CA ALA A 123 -7.24 -6.72 4.39
C ALA A 123 -8.61 -6.70 3.70
N SER A 124 -9.35 -5.61 3.94
CA SER A 124 -10.56 -5.28 3.18
C SER A 124 -10.33 -3.91 2.53
N PRO A 125 -9.60 -3.85 1.40
CA PRO A 125 -9.39 -2.59 0.69
C PRO A 125 -10.72 -1.95 0.32
N CYS A 126 -10.89 -0.67 0.64
CA CYS A 126 -12.07 0.10 0.32
C CYS A 126 -11.76 1.01 -0.86
N LEU A 127 -12.62 0.99 -1.87
CA LEU A 127 -12.58 1.93 -2.98
C LEU A 127 -13.30 3.21 -2.56
N ARG A 128 -12.65 4.37 -2.71
CA ARG A 128 -13.24 5.69 -2.46
C ARG A 128 -12.97 6.64 -3.61
N GLY A 129 -13.87 7.59 -3.84
CA GLY A 129 -13.73 8.58 -4.91
C GLY A 129 -14.90 8.53 -5.88
N GLY A 130 -14.69 9.10 -7.07
CA GLY A 130 -15.70 9.33 -8.10
C GLY A 130 -15.33 10.59 -8.91
N GLY A 131 -15.56 10.59 -10.22
CA GLY A 131 -15.25 11.73 -11.10
C GLY A 131 -13.80 11.79 -11.62
N GLY A 132 -13.21 10.63 -11.98
CA GLY A 132 -11.92 10.56 -12.69
C GLY A 132 -10.77 9.98 -11.88
N ALA A 133 -10.86 9.92 -10.55
CA ALA A 133 -9.85 9.28 -9.71
C ALA A 133 -10.47 8.38 -8.63
N VAL A 134 -9.86 7.21 -8.44
CA VAL A 134 -10.23 6.21 -7.44
C VAL A 134 -9.09 6.01 -6.47
N ARG A 135 -9.40 6.00 -5.18
CA ARG A 135 -8.50 5.65 -4.08
C ARG A 135 -8.77 4.25 -3.61
N VAL A 136 -7.76 3.40 -3.61
CA VAL A 136 -7.79 2.11 -2.93
C VAL A 136 -7.18 2.30 -1.54
N GLU A 137 -7.99 2.16 -0.49
CA GLU A 137 -7.59 2.42 0.88
C GLU A 137 -7.57 1.14 1.73
N ALA A 138 -6.54 0.96 2.55
CA ALA A 138 -6.52 -0.10 3.56
C ALA A 138 -5.96 0.40 4.88
N ARG A 139 -6.56 -0.05 5.98
CA ARG A 139 -6.18 0.37 7.33
C ARG A 139 -5.39 -0.68 8.06
N TRP A 140 -4.29 -0.28 8.68
CA TRP A 140 -3.47 -1.13 9.51
C TRP A 140 -2.56 -0.28 10.41
N LYS A 141 -2.26 -0.76 11.62
CA LYS A 141 -1.30 -0.09 12.50
C LYS A 141 0.15 -0.21 11.99
N HIS A 142 0.44 -1.26 11.23
CA HIS A 142 1.80 -1.61 10.83
C HIS A 142 2.18 -1.17 9.41
N TRP A 143 1.35 -0.38 8.71
CA TRP A 143 1.78 0.20 7.44
C TRP A 143 3.12 0.95 7.53
N PRO A 144 3.42 1.74 8.59
CA PRO A 144 4.74 2.35 8.73
C PRO A 144 5.88 1.35 8.94
N CYS A 145 5.61 0.14 9.46
CA CYS A 145 6.62 -0.90 9.60
C CYS A 145 7.04 -1.45 8.23
N LEU A 146 6.10 -1.57 7.29
CA LEU A 146 6.38 -2.04 5.93
C LEU A 146 6.81 -0.90 4.98
N PHE A 147 6.44 0.34 5.28
CA PHE A 147 6.80 1.52 4.50
C PHE A 147 7.48 2.55 5.41
N PRO A 148 8.72 2.27 5.86
CA PRO A 148 9.46 3.18 6.74
C PRO A 148 9.78 4.53 6.08
N GLN A 149 9.59 4.64 4.76
CA GLN A 149 9.63 5.90 4.00
C GLN A 149 8.46 6.85 4.36
N HIS A 150 7.49 6.41 5.16
CA HIS A 150 6.45 7.28 5.71
C HIS A 150 7.03 8.36 6.65
N GLY A 151 6.43 9.54 6.64
CA GLY A 151 6.91 10.71 7.37
C GLY A 151 6.17 11.98 6.95
N PRO A 152 6.23 13.06 7.74
CA PRO A 152 5.48 14.28 7.50
C PRO A 152 5.94 15.03 6.24
N GLY A 153 5.03 15.82 5.65
CA GLY A 153 5.34 16.68 4.49
C GLY A 153 5.24 15.98 3.12
N ARG A 154 5.71 16.68 2.07
CA ARG A 154 5.63 16.19 0.69
C ARG A 154 6.62 15.04 0.46
N LYS A 155 6.16 13.96 -0.18
CA LYS A 155 6.95 12.74 -0.42
C LYS A 155 8.35 13.02 -0.97
N HIS A 156 8.42 13.79 -2.05
CA HIS A 156 9.65 14.07 -2.79
C HIS A 156 10.64 15.01 -2.09
N LEU A 157 10.24 15.67 -1.00
CA LEU A 157 11.14 16.51 -0.19
C LEU A 157 11.79 15.75 0.96
N ARG A 158 11.35 14.51 1.20
CA ARG A 158 11.90 13.65 2.25
C ARG A 158 13.01 12.80 1.66
N LYS A 159 13.96 12.42 2.50
CA LYS A 159 14.89 11.34 2.19
C LYS A 159 14.11 10.03 2.09
N ILE A 160 14.26 9.31 0.98
CA ILE A 160 13.60 8.04 0.72
C ILE A 160 14.69 7.00 0.50
N GLU A 161 14.85 6.08 1.44
CA GLU A 161 15.82 5.00 1.32
C GLU A 161 15.15 3.68 1.59
N LEU A 162 15.56 2.65 0.85
CA LEU A 162 15.17 1.28 1.15
C LEU A 162 16.03 0.77 2.31
N GLU A 163 15.38 0.22 3.34
CA GLU A 163 16.05 -0.55 4.38
C GLU A 163 16.68 -1.83 3.80
N GLY A 164 17.63 -2.44 4.51
CA GLY A 164 18.38 -3.61 4.02
C GLY A 164 17.47 -4.73 3.50
N TRP A 165 16.47 -5.12 4.29
CA TRP A 165 15.49 -6.14 3.89
C TRP A 165 14.63 -5.73 2.69
N GLN A 166 14.31 -4.43 2.52
CA GLN A 166 13.58 -3.96 1.33
C GLN A 166 14.44 -4.10 0.08
N ARG A 167 15.75 -3.84 0.20
CA ARG A 167 16.71 -4.01 -0.90
C ARG A 167 16.82 -5.47 -1.31
N GLU A 168 16.85 -6.40 -0.35
CA GLU A 168 16.86 -7.83 -0.63
C GLU A 168 15.61 -8.27 -1.41
N ILE A 169 14.42 -7.86 -0.96
CA ILE A 169 13.16 -8.16 -1.66
C ILE A 169 13.13 -7.54 -3.05
N VAL A 170 13.53 -6.27 -3.19
CA VAL A 170 13.57 -5.58 -4.48
C VAL A 170 14.59 -6.20 -5.44
N ALA A 171 15.72 -6.69 -4.93
CA ALA A 171 16.72 -7.37 -5.74
C ALA A 171 16.22 -8.75 -6.22
N LYS A 172 15.36 -9.41 -5.43
CA LYS A 172 14.74 -10.69 -5.76
C LYS A 172 13.54 -10.55 -6.71
N TYR A 173 12.81 -9.44 -6.63
CA TYR A 173 11.62 -9.16 -7.45
C TYR A 173 11.65 -7.78 -8.14
N PRO A 174 12.72 -7.45 -8.89
CA PRO A 174 12.87 -6.12 -9.51
C PRO A 174 11.76 -5.83 -10.53
N GLU A 175 11.25 -6.85 -11.23
CA GLU A 175 10.15 -6.74 -12.20
C GLU A 175 8.86 -6.23 -11.54
N GLN A 176 8.57 -6.71 -10.33
CA GLN A 176 7.37 -6.31 -9.58
C GLN A 176 7.46 -4.86 -9.13
N LEU A 177 8.63 -4.46 -8.60
CA LEU A 177 8.88 -3.06 -8.25
C LEU A 177 8.73 -2.14 -9.47
N LEU A 178 9.36 -2.49 -10.59
CA LEU A 178 9.31 -1.71 -11.83
C LEU A 178 7.88 -1.61 -12.37
N ARG A 179 7.11 -2.71 -12.35
CA ARG A 179 5.69 -2.70 -12.72
C ARG A 179 4.91 -1.67 -11.91
N GLY A 180 5.06 -1.68 -10.57
CA GLY A 180 4.41 -0.71 -9.70
C GLY A 180 4.80 0.73 -10.01
N LEU A 181 6.10 1.01 -10.17
CA LEU A 181 6.61 2.36 -10.46
C LEU A 181 6.17 2.89 -11.83
N PHE A 182 6.23 2.06 -12.88
CA PHE A 182 5.77 2.48 -14.21
C PHE A 182 4.24 2.59 -14.29
N HIS A 183 3.50 1.79 -13.53
CA HIS A 183 2.05 1.92 -13.46
C HIS A 183 1.57 3.13 -12.66
N SER A 184 2.37 3.62 -11.69
CA SER A 184 2.07 4.88 -11.03
C SER A 184 2.51 6.09 -11.88
N ASP A 185 3.79 6.42 -11.85
CA ASP A 185 4.35 7.67 -12.40
C ASP A 185 4.96 7.49 -13.81
N GLY A 186 4.77 6.30 -14.38
CA GLY A 186 5.24 5.98 -15.71
C GLY A 186 4.17 6.13 -16.79
N CYS A 187 4.65 6.18 -18.03
CA CYS A 187 3.84 6.03 -19.21
C CYS A 187 4.58 5.23 -20.29
N ARG A 188 3.78 4.51 -21.09
CA ARG A 188 4.22 3.79 -22.29
C ARG A 188 3.52 4.41 -23.48
N PHE A 189 4.26 4.87 -24.47
CA PHE A 189 3.69 5.52 -25.65
C PHE A 189 4.55 5.32 -26.89
N VAL A 190 3.94 5.50 -28.07
CA VAL A 190 4.66 5.55 -29.34
C VAL A 190 5.24 6.94 -29.51
N ASN A 191 6.56 7.02 -29.59
CA ASN A 191 7.28 8.22 -29.94
C ASN A 191 7.68 8.19 -31.41
N TRP A 192 8.03 9.35 -31.97
CA TRP A 192 8.58 9.43 -33.32
C TRP A 192 9.83 10.30 -33.38
N ALA A 193 10.71 10.01 -34.34
CA ALA A 193 11.88 10.82 -34.64
C ALA A 193 12.02 10.97 -36.17
N SER A 194 12.52 12.12 -36.62
CA SER A 194 12.84 12.36 -38.02
C SER A 194 14.33 12.20 -38.26
N LYS A 195 14.72 11.58 -39.37
CA LYS A 195 16.12 11.57 -39.82
C LYS A 195 16.35 12.82 -40.69
N PRO A 196 17.14 13.83 -40.23
CA PRO A 196 17.22 15.15 -40.87
C PRO A 196 17.56 15.10 -42.35
N ALA A 197 18.43 14.17 -42.74
CA ALA A 197 18.89 14.01 -44.13
C ALA A 197 17.81 13.48 -45.11
N THR A 198 16.72 12.87 -44.62
CA THR A 198 15.73 12.19 -45.48
C THR A 198 14.27 12.60 -45.23
N GLY A 199 14.00 13.34 -44.14
CA GLY A 199 12.64 13.66 -43.70
C GLY A 199 11.81 12.45 -43.24
N LYS A 200 12.33 11.23 -43.33
CA LYS A 200 11.63 10.00 -42.96
C LYS A 200 11.40 9.95 -41.44
N ARG A 201 10.14 9.72 -41.06
CA ARG A 201 9.71 9.53 -39.68
C ARG A 201 9.85 8.06 -39.27
N TYR A 202 10.41 7.84 -38.08
CA TYR A 202 10.56 6.54 -37.45
C TYR A 202 9.76 6.51 -36.17
N TYR A 203 8.91 5.51 -36.01
CA TYR A 203 8.06 5.32 -34.84
C TYR A 203 8.67 4.23 -33.95
N TYR A 204 8.70 4.47 -32.64
CA TYR A 204 9.23 3.52 -31.66
C TYR A 204 8.47 3.64 -30.34
N VAL A 205 8.29 2.51 -29.66
CA VAL A 205 7.69 2.50 -28.32
C VAL A 205 8.74 2.98 -27.30
N ARG A 206 8.29 3.74 -26.31
CA ARG A 206 9.11 4.25 -25.21
C ARG A 206 8.36 4.10 -23.90
N TYR A 207 9.09 3.68 -22.87
CA TYR A 207 8.69 3.90 -21.47
C TYR A 207 9.34 5.16 -20.94
N MET A 208 8.58 5.95 -20.19
CA MET A 208 9.06 7.15 -19.51
C MET A 208 8.53 7.15 -18.08
N PHE A 209 9.39 7.49 -17.12
CA PHE A 209 9.05 7.63 -15.71
C PHE A 209 9.41 9.04 -15.26
N SER A 210 8.47 9.73 -14.61
CA SER A 210 8.64 11.12 -14.19
C SER A 210 8.36 11.26 -12.70
N ASN A 211 9.37 11.57 -11.89
CA ASN A 211 9.20 11.76 -10.44
C ASN A 211 10.17 12.83 -9.93
N GLU A 212 9.73 13.69 -9.01
CA GLU A 212 10.57 14.77 -8.47
C GLU A 212 11.63 14.28 -7.47
N SER A 213 11.40 13.14 -6.82
CA SER A 213 12.35 12.57 -5.86
C SER A 213 13.55 11.94 -6.56
N ASP A 214 14.73 12.48 -6.30
CA ASP A 214 16.01 11.92 -6.77
C ASP A 214 16.20 10.48 -6.26
N ASP A 215 15.79 10.23 -5.02
CA ASP A 215 15.86 8.91 -4.39
C ASP A 215 14.94 7.88 -5.06
N ILE A 216 13.68 8.21 -5.35
CA ILE A 216 12.76 7.30 -6.04
C ILE A 216 13.27 6.99 -7.46
N ARG A 217 13.79 8.00 -8.16
CA ARG A 217 14.40 7.79 -9.47
C ARG A 217 15.61 6.87 -9.37
N LYS A 218 16.43 7.00 -8.32
CA LYS A 218 17.56 6.10 -8.08
C LYS A 218 17.09 4.66 -7.83
N ILE A 219 16.05 4.48 -7.01
CA ILE A 219 15.44 3.15 -6.77
C ILE A 219 14.98 2.51 -8.08
N LEU A 220 14.33 3.28 -8.96
CA LEU A 220 13.93 2.82 -10.29
C LEU A 220 15.16 2.41 -11.13
N THR A 221 16.18 3.26 -11.22
CA THR A 221 17.34 2.99 -12.07
C THR A 221 18.16 1.82 -11.56
N ASP A 222 18.32 1.67 -10.25
CA ASP A 222 18.98 0.52 -9.65
C ASP A 222 18.26 -0.79 -10.02
N ALA A 223 16.92 -0.80 -10.00
CA ALA A 223 16.13 -1.96 -10.42
C ALA A 223 16.19 -2.24 -11.92
N LEU A 224 16.28 -1.20 -12.77
CA LEU A 224 16.54 -1.36 -14.21
C LEU A 224 17.93 -1.95 -14.47
N ASP A 225 18.94 -1.49 -13.73
CA ASP A 225 20.32 -1.94 -13.87
C ASP A 225 20.49 -3.41 -13.45
N LEU A 226 19.77 -3.87 -12.41
CA LEU A 226 19.72 -5.28 -12.02
C LEU A 226 19.23 -6.21 -13.14
N LEU A 227 18.33 -5.71 -13.99
CA LEU A 227 17.79 -6.44 -15.14
C LEU A 227 18.58 -6.19 -16.44
N GLY A 228 19.65 -5.40 -16.40
CA GLY A 228 20.42 -5.00 -17.59
C GLY A 228 19.62 -4.11 -18.57
N ILE A 229 18.55 -3.46 -18.11
CA ILE A 229 17.67 -2.65 -18.94
C ILE A 229 18.26 -1.26 -19.11
N GLY A 230 18.87 -1.01 -20.27
CA GLY A 230 19.48 0.28 -20.58
C GLY A 230 18.47 1.45 -20.58
N TRP A 231 18.75 2.48 -19.78
CA TRP A 231 17.94 3.69 -19.64
C TRP A 231 18.74 4.96 -19.93
N ARG A 232 18.02 6.08 -20.11
CA ARG A 232 18.59 7.42 -20.25
C ARG A 232 17.83 8.41 -19.39
N ARG A 233 18.48 9.51 -19.01
CA ARG A 233 17.89 10.63 -18.26
C ARG A 233 17.76 11.86 -19.15
N PRO A 234 16.69 11.99 -19.97
CA PRO A 234 16.54 13.13 -20.89
C PRO A 234 16.31 14.47 -20.18
N ARG A 235 15.82 14.45 -18.93
CA ARG A 235 15.61 15.64 -18.09
C ARG A 235 15.92 15.29 -16.63
N ARG A 236 16.12 16.30 -15.79
CA ARG A 236 16.45 16.13 -14.35
C ARG A 236 15.50 15.15 -13.65
N ASN A 237 14.20 15.23 -13.88
CA ASN A 237 13.17 14.44 -13.19
C ASN A 237 12.62 13.27 -14.01
N VAL A 238 13.22 12.95 -15.16
CA VAL A 238 12.69 11.93 -16.10
C VAL A 238 13.71 10.86 -16.42
N ILE A 239 13.29 9.61 -16.35
CA ILE A 239 14.02 8.42 -16.85
C ILE A 239 13.26 7.85 -18.05
N ALA A 240 13.98 7.45 -19.10
CA ALA A 240 13.39 6.91 -20.32
C ALA A 240 14.09 5.63 -20.77
N VAL A 241 13.28 4.64 -21.16
CA VAL A 241 13.73 3.38 -21.77
C VAL A 241 13.19 3.35 -23.20
N SER A 242 14.09 3.30 -24.18
CA SER A 242 13.73 3.47 -25.61
C SER A 242 14.38 2.46 -26.54
N ARG A 243 15.34 1.65 -26.06
CA ARG A 243 15.93 0.59 -26.89
C ARG A 243 14.89 -0.51 -27.09
N LYS A 244 14.77 -1.05 -28.30
CA LYS A 244 13.69 -1.97 -28.67
C LYS A 244 13.68 -3.22 -27.79
N GLU A 245 14.86 -3.79 -27.57
CA GLU A 245 15.12 -4.93 -26.70
C GLU A 245 14.74 -4.63 -25.23
N ALA A 246 15.13 -3.47 -24.71
CA ALA A 246 14.81 -3.05 -23.34
C ALA A 246 13.30 -2.82 -23.15
N VAL A 247 12.64 -2.22 -24.14
CA VAL A 247 11.18 -2.04 -24.14
C VAL A 247 10.47 -3.39 -24.22
N SER A 248 10.97 -4.34 -25.02
CA SER A 248 10.40 -5.69 -25.11
C SER A 248 10.47 -6.43 -23.77
N VAL A 249 11.53 -6.23 -23.00
CA VAL A 249 11.65 -6.80 -21.65
C VAL A 249 10.59 -6.18 -20.72
N LEU A 250 10.47 -4.85 -20.69
CA LEU A 250 9.44 -4.17 -19.89
C LEU A 250 8.01 -4.54 -20.32
N ASP A 251 7.77 -4.74 -21.61
CA ASP A 251 6.46 -5.18 -22.12
C ASP A 251 6.06 -6.56 -21.56
N GLY A 252 7.03 -7.42 -21.25
CA GLY A 252 6.79 -8.76 -20.71
C GLY A 252 6.22 -8.79 -19.29
N PHE A 253 6.44 -7.75 -18.49
CA PHE A 253 5.98 -7.74 -17.08
C PHE A 253 5.34 -6.43 -16.61
N VAL A 254 5.55 -5.30 -17.31
CA VAL A 254 4.82 -4.05 -17.08
C VAL A 254 3.62 -3.98 -18.01
N GLY A 255 3.86 -4.01 -19.32
CA GLY A 255 2.81 -3.89 -20.33
C GLY A 255 2.17 -2.50 -20.38
N ALA A 256 1.03 -2.41 -21.06
CA ALA A 256 0.24 -1.18 -21.16
C ALA A 256 -0.69 -1.02 -19.94
N LYS A 257 -0.97 0.24 -19.57
CA LYS A 257 -2.04 0.55 -18.60
C LYS A 257 -3.37 0.22 -19.29
N GLY A 258 -3.98 -0.90 -18.92
CA GLY A 258 -5.28 -1.36 -19.42
C GLY A 258 -6.41 -0.43 -18.98
#